data_AF-A0A5E4ZC33-F1
#
_entry.id   AF-A0A5E4ZC33-F1
#
_cell.length_a   1.000
_cell.length_b   1.000
_cell.length_c   1.000
_cell.angle_alpha   90.00
_cell.angle_beta   90.00
_cell.angle_gamma   90.00
#
_symmetry.space_group_name_H-M   'P 1'
#
loop_
_entity.id
_entity.type
_entity.pdbx_description
1 polymer ?
#
loop_
_entity_poly.entity_id
_entity_poly.type
_entity_poly.pdbx_seq_one_letter_code
_entity_poly.pdbx_strand_id
1 'polypeptide(L)'
;MQDVIVKLRGGNPYESKRTLSSRLTRNLAAALPLSFLSVNATATKDTTSQTEEALLPHIRDANAAVTLLLHEDDRGLSKQPIVVIDEFDLMSTVERSHFADLLKQLGDQRVPIKFIFCGIGDTVDDLLEAHGSANRYFDGVKIERLNVSSRWDIIDKSATALGLSVDDEVRHRIAAISDGFPVYIHRICEKLYQTVFYDEEIVDVVGISHLDTAIVETIIAIEHFIRKPYDATLLRTDGETLELVLWALADHSDLTRTQRSIFDSYSKILERLSLPVLTQ
;
A
#
# COMPACT_ATOMS: atom_id res chain seq x y z
N MET A 1 6.73 -1.47 -7.21
CA MET A 1 5.45 -1.77 -6.54
C MET A 1 4.94 -0.50 -5.91
N GLN A 2 3.73 -0.09 -6.30
CA GLN A 2 3.08 1.14 -5.85
C GLN A 2 1.66 0.77 -5.42
N ASP A 3 1.15 1.50 -4.44
CA ASP A 3 -0.21 1.30 -3.93
C ASP A 3 -1.21 2.01 -4.83
N VAL A 4 -2.39 1.43 -5.02
CA VAL A 4 -3.49 2.02 -5.80
C VAL A 4 -4.69 2.24 -4.90
N ILE A 5 -5.16 3.48 -4.76
CA ILE A 5 -6.41 3.81 -4.06
C ILE A 5 -7.53 3.90 -5.08
N VAL A 6 -8.56 3.08 -4.95
CA VAL A 6 -9.70 3.12 -5.88
C VAL A 6 -10.95 3.68 -5.23
N LYS A 7 -11.58 4.69 -5.88
CA LYS A 7 -12.84 5.29 -5.43
C LYS A 7 -14.00 4.96 -6.38
N LEU A 8 -15.12 4.47 -5.83
CA LEU A 8 -16.36 4.28 -6.60
C LEU A 8 -17.18 5.56 -6.71
N ARG A 9 -17.70 5.89 -7.91
CA ARG A 9 -18.66 6.99 -8.12
C ARG A 9 -20.09 6.55 -7.79
N GLY A 10 -20.62 6.97 -6.64
CA GLY A 10 -22.04 6.83 -6.28
C GLY A 10 -22.93 7.82 -7.05
N GLY A 11 -24.17 7.41 -7.36
CA GLY A 11 -25.14 8.14 -8.17
C GLY A 11 -25.59 9.50 -7.62
N ASN A 12 -26.01 10.39 -8.53
CA ASN A 12 -26.48 11.75 -8.28
C ASN A 12 -27.70 11.78 -7.31
N PRO A 13 -27.69 12.60 -6.24
CA PRO A 13 -28.70 12.60 -5.17
C PRO A 13 -30.12 13.09 -5.53
N TYR A 14 -30.46 13.34 -6.80
CA TYR A 14 -31.71 14.04 -7.17
C TYR A 14 -32.74 13.28 -8.02
N GLU A 15 -32.69 11.95 -8.16
CA GLU A 15 -33.68 11.23 -8.97
C GLU A 15 -34.47 10.17 -8.19
N SER A 16 -35.77 10.44 -8.03
CA SER A 16 -36.71 9.66 -7.21
C SER A 16 -37.27 8.43 -7.91
N LYS A 17 -37.53 7.39 -7.09
CA LYS A 17 -38.61 6.39 -7.18
C LYS A 17 -38.88 5.74 -8.56
N ARG A 18 -38.42 4.50 -8.73
CA ARG A 18 -39.13 3.48 -9.53
C ARG A 18 -39.11 2.13 -8.82
N THR A 19 -40.29 1.73 -8.35
CA THR A 19 -40.62 0.38 -7.89
C THR A 19 -40.42 -0.61 -9.03
N LEU A 20 -39.64 -1.68 -8.83
CA LEU A 20 -39.48 -2.76 -9.79
C LEU A 20 -40.07 -4.08 -9.28
N SER A 21 -40.79 -4.75 -10.18
CA SER A 21 -41.76 -5.81 -9.93
C SER A 21 -41.16 -7.18 -9.60
N SER A 22 -41.91 -7.94 -8.80
CA SER A 22 -41.69 -9.26 -8.21
C SER A 22 -41.59 -10.47 -9.17
N ARG A 23 -40.99 -10.35 -10.36
CA ARG A 23 -41.01 -11.44 -11.37
C ARG A 23 -39.68 -12.09 -11.75
N LEU A 24 -38.53 -11.65 -11.21
CA LEU A 24 -37.21 -12.11 -11.68
C LEU A 24 -36.45 -13.06 -10.74
N THR A 25 -37.00 -13.46 -9.59
CA THR A 25 -36.25 -14.18 -8.54
C THR A 25 -36.27 -15.72 -8.59
N ARG A 26 -36.64 -16.37 -9.70
CA ARG A 26 -36.96 -17.82 -9.61
C ARG A 26 -35.86 -18.86 -9.84
N ASN A 27 -34.66 -18.58 -10.35
CA ASN A 27 -33.85 -19.69 -10.93
C ASN A 27 -32.33 -19.74 -10.69
N LEU A 28 -31.75 -19.21 -9.61
CA LEU A 28 -30.28 -19.27 -9.42
C LEU A 28 -29.82 -19.73 -8.02
N ALA A 29 -30.54 -20.67 -7.42
CA ALA A 29 -30.09 -21.35 -6.20
C ALA A 29 -29.23 -22.58 -6.54
N ALA A 30 -27.92 -22.39 -6.75
CA ALA A 30 -26.96 -23.50 -6.68
C ALA A 30 -25.53 -23.02 -6.35
N ALA A 31 -25.10 -23.37 -5.13
CA ALA A 31 -23.73 -23.63 -4.67
C ALA A 31 -22.68 -22.49 -4.60
N LEU A 32 -22.36 -22.04 -3.37
CA LEU A 32 -21.05 -22.14 -2.65
C LEU A 32 -20.99 -21.08 -1.51
N PRO A 33 -20.41 -21.37 -0.32
CA PRO A 33 -20.41 -20.42 0.80
C PRO A 33 -19.13 -19.55 0.83
N LEU A 34 -19.29 -18.22 0.86
CA LEU A 34 -18.24 -17.23 1.10
C LEU A 34 -18.11 -16.98 2.62
N SER A 35 -17.12 -17.61 3.25
CA SER A 35 -16.86 -17.52 4.70
C SER A 35 -16.02 -16.30 5.12
N PHE A 36 -15.79 -15.32 4.25
CA PHE A 36 -14.82 -14.25 4.51
C PHE A 36 -15.40 -12.98 5.18
N LEU A 37 -16.73 -12.84 5.28
CA LEU A 37 -17.34 -11.66 5.92
C LEU A 37 -17.55 -11.85 7.44
N SER A 38 -16.45 -11.82 8.20
CA SER A 38 -16.51 -11.64 9.66
C SER A 38 -16.55 -10.15 9.97
N VAL A 39 -17.75 -9.57 10.07
CA VAL A 39 -17.95 -8.21 10.57
C VAL A 39 -17.81 -8.22 12.10
N ASN A 40 -16.67 -7.78 12.62
CA ASN A 40 -16.51 -7.50 14.04
C ASN A 40 -17.15 -6.13 14.37
N ALA A 41 -18.48 -6.11 14.52
CA ALA A 41 -19.17 -4.99 15.11
C ALA A 41 -19.00 -5.04 16.64
N THR A 42 -18.23 -4.11 17.19
CA THR A 42 -18.15 -3.90 18.65
C THR A 42 -19.42 -3.20 19.12
N ALA A 43 -20.46 -3.98 19.41
CA ALA A 43 -21.64 -3.51 20.12
C ALA A 43 -21.47 -3.73 21.63
N THR A 44 -21.62 -2.66 22.39
CA THR A 44 -21.60 -2.62 23.85
C THR A 44 -22.67 -3.54 24.45
N LYS A 45 -22.27 -4.32 25.46
CA LYS A 45 -23.08 -5.27 26.22
C LYS A 45 -24.41 -4.69 26.69
N ASP A 46 -25.51 -5.37 26.36
CA ASP A 46 -26.57 -5.66 27.32
C ASP A 46 -27.26 -6.99 27.01
N THR A 47 -27.58 -7.68 28.10
CA THR A 47 -28.00 -9.07 28.26
C THR A 47 -29.20 -9.47 27.39
N THR A 48 -29.08 -10.53 26.59
CA THR A 48 -29.97 -11.72 26.59
C THR A 48 -29.31 -12.82 25.74
N SER A 49 -28.84 -13.86 26.41
CA SER A 49 -28.35 -15.09 25.82
C SER A 49 -29.50 -15.83 25.14
N GLN A 50 -29.58 -15.77 23.81
CA GLN A 50 -30.09 -16.79 22.87
C GLN A 50 -30.34 -16.12 21.50
N THR A 51 -29.91 -16.77 20.40
CA THR A 51 -30.15 -16.44 18.98
C THR A 51 -29.34 -15.33 18.30
N GLU A 52 -28.00 -15.35 18.37
CA GLU A 52 -27.16 -14.59 17.42
C GLU A 52 -26.86 -15.36 16.11
N GLU A 53 -27.06 -16.67 16.08
CA GLU A 53 -26.69 -17.53 14.93
C GLU A 53 -27.75 -17.55 13.79
N ALA A 54 -28.87 -16.83 13.94
CA ALA A 54 -30.06 -17.01 13.08
C ALA A 54 -30.41 -15.83 12.14
N LEU A 55 -29.61 -14.77 12.06
CA LEU A 55 -29.99 -13.54 11.31
C LEU A 55 -28.97 -13.02 10.30
N LEU A 56 -27.86 -13.72 10.07
CA LEU A 56 -27.03 -13.48 8.89
C LEU A 56 -27.58 -14.34 7.75
N PRO A 57 -28.34 -13.80 6.77
CA PRO A 57 -28.68 -14.58 5.60
C PRO A 57 -27.36 -15.04 4.97
N HIS A 58 -27.22 -16.34 4.78
CA HIS A 58 -26.06 -16.91 4.12
C HIS A 58 -25.81 -16.15 2.82
N ILE A 59 -24.72 -15.37 2.79
CA ILE A 59 -24.30 -14.62 1.61
C ILE A 59 -23.80 -15.66 0.61
N ARG A 60 -24.66 -16.04 -0.33
CA ARG A 60 -24.37 -17.07 -1.33
C ARG A 60 -23.99 -16.49 -2.68
N ASP A 61 -24.39 -15.25 -2.94
CA ASP A 61 -24.13 -14.55 -4.19
C ASP A 61 -23.98 -13.03 -3.96
N ALA A 62 -23.45 -12.35 -4.97
CA ALA A 62 -23.32 -10.90 -4.94
C ALA A 62 -24.66 -10.20 -4.68
N ASN A 63 -25.78 -10.72 -5.21
CA ASN A 63 -27.10 -10.12 -4.99
C ASN A 63 -27.56 -10.20 -3.53
N ALA A 64 -27.28 -11.30 -2.83
CA ALA A 64 -27.56 -11.42 -1.40
C ALA A 64 -26.75 -10.42 -0.59
N ALA A 65 -25.47 -10.22 -0.94
CA ALA A 65 -24.63 -9.19 -0.33
C ALA A 65 -25.18 -7.78 -0.59
N VAL A 66 -25.60 -7.48 -1.83
CA VAL A 66 -26.23 -6.19 -2.15
C VAL A 66 -27.54 -5.99 -1.39
N THR A 67 -28.38 -7.02 -1.30
CA THR A 67 -29.67 -6.96 -0.58
C THR A 67 -29.46 -6.70 0.92
N LEU A 68 -28.43 -7.32 1.50
CA LEU A 68 -28.02 -7.06 2.88
C LEU A 68 -27.55 -5.62 3.10
N LEU A 69 -26.76 -5.09 2.16
CA LEU A 69 -26.30 -3.70 2.19
C LEU A 69 -27.44 -2.72 1.89
N LEU A 70 -28.52 -3.13 1.21
CA LEU A 70 -29.68 -2.28 0.98
C LEU A 70 -30.69 -2.29 2.13
N HIS A 71 -30.69 -3.31 2.99
CA HIS A 71 -31.52 -3.39 4.21
C HIS A 71 -30.88 -2.65 5.40
N GLU A 72 -30.15 -1.57 5.12
CA GLU A 72 -29.34 -0.77 6.05
C GLU A 72 -30.13 -0.11 7.20
N ASP A 73 -31.44 0.10 7.05
CA ASP A 73 -32.24 0.88 8.01
C ASP A 73 -32.34 0.23 9.41
N ASP A 74 -32.28 -1.11 9.50
CA ASP A 74 -32.44 -1.84 10.77
C ASP A 74 -31.13 -2.09 11.53
N ARG A 75 -29.96 -1.75 10.95
CA ARG A 75 -28.64 -2.10 11.51
C ARG A 75 -27.85 -0.93 12.09
N GLY A 76 -28.42 0.28 12.06
CA GLY A 76 -27.77 1.48 12.59
C GLY A 76 -26.55 1.94 11.77
N LEU A 77 -26.40 1.48 10.52
CA LEU A 77 -25.35 1.97 9.63
C LEU A 77 -25.68 3.39 9.15
N SER A 78 -24.62 4.18 8.91
CA SER A 78 -24.74 5.49 8.28
C SER A 78 -25.44 5.38 6.93
N LYS A 79 -26.27 6.36 6.58
CA LYS A 79 -26.98 6.44 5.28
C LYS A 79 -26.07 6.41 4.04
N GLN A 80 -24.77 6.60 4.23
CA GLN A 80 -23.75 6.45 3.21
C GLN A 80 -22.51 5.78 3.83
N PRO A 81 -22.46 4.45 3.90
CA PRO A 81 -21.31 3.77 4.47
C PRO A 81 -20.08 3.91 3.58
N ILE A 82 -18.91 3.99 4.23
CA ILE A 82 -17.60 3.91 3.57
C ILE A 82 -16.94 2.63 4.05
N VAL A 83 -16.62 1.74 3.13
CA VAL A 83 -15.90 0.49 3.38
C VAL A 83 -14.47 0.66 2.91
N VAL A 84 -13.51 0.45 3.81
CA VAL A 84 -12.09 0.49 3.52
C VAL A 84 -11.55 -0.93 3.57
N ILE A 85 -10.87 -1.38 2.51
CA ILE A 85 -10.24 -2.69 2.43
C ILE A 85 -8.76 -2.49 2.17
N ASP A 86 -7.95 -2.84 3.14
CA ASP A 86 -6.48 -2.83 3.01
C ASP A 86 -5.98 -4.17 2.48
N GLU A 87 -4.78 -4.17 1.90
CA GLU A 87 -4.07 -5.36 1.39
C GLU A 87 -4.94 -6.22 0.45
N PHE A 88 -5.68 -5.57 -0.45
CA PHE A 88 -6.58 -6.26 -1.38
C PHE A 88 -5.84 -7.27 -2.28
N ASP A 89 -4.54 -7.06 -2.50
CA ASP A 89 -3.67 -7.96 -3.23
C ASP A 89 -3.31 -9.26 -2.47
N LEU A 90 -3.76 -9.44 -1.22
CA LEU A 90 -3.66 -10.74 -0.53
C LEU A 90 -4.83 -11.68 -0.86
N MET A 91 -5.95 -11.16 -1.38
CA MET A 91 -7.09 -11.99 -1.77
C MET A 91 -6.72 -12.89 -2.95
N SER A 92 -7.33 -14.07 -3.00
CA SER A 92 -7.18 -14.96 -4.16
C SER A 92 -7.84 -14.36 -5.41
N THR A 93 -7.38 -14.77 -6.60
CA THR A 93 -7.92 -14.34 -7.88
C THR A 93 -9.44 -14.58 -8.01
N VAL A 94 -9.91 -15.72 -7.48
CA VAL A 94 -11.33 -16.07 -7.46
C VAL A 94 -12.14 -15.09 -6.60
N GLU A 95 -11.63 -14.75 -5.42
CA GLU A 95 -12.30 -13.80 -4.51
C GLU A 95 -12.33 -12.39 -5.10
N ARG A 96 -11.24 -11.95 -5.75
CA ARG A 96 -11.19 -10.65 -6.44
C ARG A 96 -12.20 -10.56 -7.57
N SER A 97 -12.35 -11.63 -8.35
CA SER A 97 -13.35 -11.71 -9.42
C SER A 97 -14.78 -11.60 -8.87
N HIS A 98 -15.10 -12.35 -7.82
CA HIS A 98 -16.39 -12.23 -7.13
C HIS A 98 -16.62 -10.84 -6.54
N PHE A 99 -15.57 -10.21 -6.02
CA PHE A 99 -15.64 -8.86 -5.50
C PHE A 99 -15.90 -7.83 -6.60
N ALA A 100 -15.24 -7.96 -7.76
CA ALA A 100 -15.49 -7.10 -8.93
C ALA A 100 -16.95 -7.21 -9.41
N ASP A 101 -17.52 -8.41 -9.44
CA ASP A 101 -18.93 -8.63 -9.76
C ASP A 101 -19.88 -7.97 -8.74
N LEU A 102 -19.55 -8.04 -7.45
CA LEU A 102 -20.29 -7.36 -6.39
C LEU A 102 -20.27 -5.84 -6.59
N LEU A 103 -19.09 -5.26 -6.83
CA LEU A 103 -18.96 -3.81 -7.03
C LEU A 103 -19.71 -3.33 -8.29
N LYS A 104 -19.71 -4.15 -9.35
CA LYS A 104 -20.50 -3.88 -10.55
C LYS A 104 -22.00 -3.83 -10.24
N GLN A 105 -22.52 -4.80 -9.49
CA GLN A 105 -23.93 -4.81 -9.10
C GLN A 105 -24.30 -3.63 -8.21
N LEU A 106 -23.43 -3.27 -7.26
CA LEU A 106 -23.62 -2.10 -6.39
C LEU A 106 -23.64 -0.80 -7.20
N GLY A 107 -22.75 -0.66 -8.18
CA GLY A 107 -22.69 0.47 -9.09
C GLY A 107 -23.93 0.56 -9.99
N ASP A 108 -24.36 -0.56 -10.57
CA ASP A 108 -25.55 -0.63 -11.44
C ASP A 108 -26.84 -0.30 -10.70
N GLN A 109 -26.96 -0.77 -9.44
CA GLN A 109 -28.11 -0.50 -8.58
C GLN A 109 -28.04 0.86 -7.87
N ARG A 110 -26.93 1.61 -8.04
CA ARG A 110 -26.68 2.92 -7.41
C ARG A 110 -26.86 2.89 -5.89
N VAL A 111 -26.39 1.81 -5.26
CA VAL A 111 -26.41 1.66 -3.81
C VAL A 111 -25.54 2.78 -3.19
N PRO A 112 -26.01 3.49 -2.14
CA PRO A 112 -25.32 4.66 -1.58
C PRO A 112 -24.09 4.30 -0.73
N ILE A 113 -23.31 3.29 -1.12
CA ILE A 113 -22.10 2.82 -0.43
C ILE A 113 -20.84 3.23 -1.22
N LYS A 114 -19.77 3.57 -0.51
CA LYS A 114 -18.47 3.87 -1.11
C LYS A 114 -17.45 2.84 -0.67
N PHE A 115 -16.68 2.32 -1.62
CA PHE A 115 -15.53 1.47 -1.34
C PHE A 115 -14.25 2.27 -1.59
N ILE A 116 -13.30 2.08 -0.69
CA ILE A 116 -11.91 2.47 -0.83
C ILE A 116 -11.13 1.18 -0.61
N PHE A 117 -10.26 0.84 -1.55
CA PHE A 117 -9.35 -0.28 -1.38
C PHE A 117 -7.94 0.12 -1.76
N CYS A 118 -6.98 -0.48 -1.08
CA CYS A 118 -5.57 -0.38 -1.36
C CYS A 118 -4.96 -1.77 -1.50
N GLY A 119 -3.90 -1.83 -2.28
CA GLY A 119 -3.16 -3.04 -2.53
C GLY A 119 -2.07 -2.78 -3.54
N ILE A 120 -1.18 -3.74 -3.66
CA ILE A 120 -0.04 -3.69 -4.55
C ILE A 120 -0.49 -4.06 -5.96
N GLY A 121 -0.38 -3.12 -6.91
CA GLY A 121 -0.68 -3.37 -8.31
C GLY A 121 -0.19 -2.22 -9.19
N ASP A 122 0.22 -2.52 -10.43
CA ASP A 122 0.62 -1.48 -11.37
C ASP A 122 -0.60 -0.77 -11.97
N THR A 123 -1.72 -1.49 -12.09
CA THR A 123 -3.02 -0.96 -12.54
C THR A 123 -4.18 -1.49 -11.71
N VAL A 124 -5.33 -0.82 -11.81
CA VAL A 124 -6.60 -1.29 -11.24
C VAL A 124 -7.02 -2.64 -11.85
N ASP A 125 -6.69 -2.86 -13.12
CA ASP A 125 -7.00 -4.11 -13.82
C ASP A 125 -6.17 -5.29 -13.25
N ASP A 126 -4.90 -5.05 -12.90
CA ASP A 126 -4.06 -6.05 -12.22
C ASP A 126 -4.57 -6.36 -10.81
N LEU A 127 -5.06 -5.33 -10.12
CA LEU A 127 -5.52 -5.47 -8.75
C LEU A 127 -6.84 -6.27 -8.68
N LEU A 128 -7.76 -6.07 -9.63
CA LEU A 128 -9.08 -6.69 -9.63
C LEU A 128 -9.23 -7.92 -10.56
N GLU A 129 -8.27 -8.17 -11.45
CA GLU A 129 -8.35 -9.17 -12.53
C GLU A 129 -9.69 -9.13 -13.30
N ALA A 130 -10.32 -7.96 -13.38
CA ALA A 130 -11.68 -7.82 -13.86
C ALA A 130 -11.71 -7.64 -15.38
N HIS A 131 -12.72 -8.23 -16.04
CA HIS A 131 -13.00 -7.92 -17.44
C HIS A 131 -13.31 -6.42 -17.60
N GLY A 132 -12.75 -5.79 -18.64
CA GLY A 132 -12.73 -4.33 -18.87
C GLY A 132 -14.06 -3.56 -18.84
N SER A 133 -15.20 -4.23 -18.66
CA SER A 133 -16.51 -3.59 -18.40
C SER A 133 -16.63 -2.96 -17.01
N ALA A 134 -15.85 -3.39 -16.02
CA ALA A 134 -15.92 -2.90 -14.64
C ALA A 134 -15.07 -1.63 -14.42
N ASN A 135 -14.10 -1.35 -15.31
CA ASN A 135 -13.15 -0.25 -15.16
C ASN A 135 -13.82 1.14 -15.01
N ARG A 136 -15.01 1.34 -15.63
CA ARG A 136 -15.79 2.59 -15.51
C ARG A 136 -16.32 2.92 -14.11
N TYR A 137 -16.35 1.94 -13.20
CA TYR A 137 -16.80 2.16 -11.82
C TYR A 137 -15.65 2.57 -10.91
N PHE A 138 -14.41 2.36 -11.34
CA PHE A 138 -13.20 2.54 -10.55
C PHE A 138 -12.48 3.83 -10.93
N ASP A 139 -11.96 4.52 -9.93
CA ASP A 139 -11.07 5.67 -10.08
C ASP A 139 -9.80 5.38 -9.30
N GLY A 140 -8.76 4.87 -9.99
CA GLY A 140 -7.50 4.45 -9.40
C GLY A 140 -6.52 5.60 -9.27
N VAL A 141 -6.03 5.83 -8.06
CA VAL A 141 -4.96 6.78 -7.74
C VAL A 141 -3.70 6.00 -7.44
N LYS A 142 -2.69 6.17 -8.29
CA LYS A 142 -1.36 5.58 -8.09
C LYS A 142 -0.59 6.38 -7.04
N ILE A 143 -0.07 5.70 -6.03
CA ILE A 143 0.80 6.32 -5.03
C ILE A 143 2.25 6.30 -5.55
N GLU A 144 2.75 7.46 -5.91
CA GLU A 144 4.14 7.65 -6.32
C GLU A 144 5.07 7.85 -5.13
N ARG A 145 6.38 7.70 -5.37
CA ARG A 145 7.41 8.02 -4.38
C ARG A 145 7.37 9.51 -4.03
N LEU A 146 7.83 9.83 -2.82
CA LEU A 146 7.86 11.21 -2.36
C LEU A 146 8.82 12.07 -3.20
N ASN A 147 8.30 13.19 -3.67
CA ASN A 147 9.12 14.25 -4.25
C ASN A 147 10.07 14.83 -3.18
N VAL A 148 11.12 15.54 -3.62
CA VAL A 148 12.16 16.06 -2.71
C VAL A 148 11.57 17.00 -1.63
N SER A 149 10.66 17.90 -2.00
CA SER A 149 10.02 18.82 -1.05
C SER A 149 9.21 18.09 0.03
N SER A 150 8.46 17.05 -0.34
CA SER A 150 7.70 16.24 0.61
C SER A 150 8.60 15.47 1.57
N ARG A 151 9.81 15.11 1.14
CA ARG A 151 10.82 14.50 2.02
C ARG A 151 11.33 15.51 3.05
N TRP A 152 11.62 16.74 2.63
CA TRP A 152 12.02 17.82 3.53
C TRP A 152 10.92 18.15 4.53
N ASP A 153 9.67 18.24 4.07
CA ASP A 153 8.52 18.48 4.95
C ASP A 153 8.41 17.45 6.08
N ILE A 154 8.70 16.18 5.81
CA ILE A 154 8.69 15.12 6.84
C ILE A 154 9.78 15.39 7.88
N ILE A 155 11.00 15.65 7.43
CA ILE A 155 12.18 15.90 8.28
C ILE A 155 11.96 17.16 9.14
N ASP A 156 11.51 18.24 8.51
CA ASP A 156 11.34 19.54 9.16
C ASP A 156 10.20 19.51 10.17
N LYS A 157 9.07 18.82 9.85
CA LYS A 157 7.96 18.64 10.79
C LYS A 157 8.36 17.80 11.99
N SER A 158 9.12 16.71 11.80
CA SER A 158 9.57 15.88 12.92
C SER A 158 10.57 16.61 13.81
N ALA A 159 11.49 17.37 13.23
CA ALA A 159 12.46 18.18 13.98
C ALA A 159 11.76 19.27 14.79
N THR A 160 10.86 20.01 14.15
CA THR A 160 10.09 21.10 14.79
C THR A 160 9.24 20.56 15.95
N ALA A 161 8.65 19.38 15.81
CA ALA A 161 7.87 18.75 16.89
C ALA A 161 8.71 18.41 18.13
N LEU A 162 10.03 18.23 17.96
CA LEU A 162 10.99 17.98 19.02
C LEU A 162 11.69 19.27 19.51
N GLY A 163 11.34 20.43 18.95
CA GLY A 163 12.01 21.70 19.23
C GLY A 163 13.41 21.80 18.63
N LEU A 164 13.74 20.94 17.66
CA LEU A 164 15.03 20.89 16.98
C LEU A 164 14.94 21.54 15.61
N SER A 165 16.10 21.96 15.09
CA SER A 165 16.29 22.30 13.69
C SER A 165 17.30 21.35 13.06
N VAL A 166 17.17 21.10 11.75
CA VAL A 166 18.06 20.19 11.01
C VAL A 166 18.83 21.01 10.00
N ASP A 167 20.15 20.85 9.97
CA ASP A 167 20.98 21.51 8.99
C ASP A 167 20.62 21.11 7.55
N ASP A 168 20.78 22.03 6.60
CA ASP A 168 20.41 21.80 5.21
C ASP A 168 21.19 20.63 4.59
N GLU A 169 22.46 20.47 4.93
CA GLU A 169 23.27 19.36 4.42
C GLU A 169 22.70 18.01 4.89
N VAL A 170 22.35 17.91 6.17
CA VAL A 170 21.72 16.73 6.77
C VAL A 170 20.39 16.43 6.09
N ARG A 171 19.56 17.46 5.92
CA ARG A 171 18.25 17.37 5.27
C ARG A 171 18.35 16.85 3.83
N HIS A 172 19.28 17.38 3.05
CA HIS A 172 19.55 16.92 1.68
C HIS A 172 20.03 15.48 1.65
N ARG A 173 20.91 15.09 2.58
CA ARG A 173 21.51 13.76 2.62
C ARG A 173 20.50 12.69 3.02
N ILE A 174 19.64 12.95 4.01
CA ILE A 174 18.52 12.06 4.38
C ILE A 174 17.56 11.89 3.19
N ALA A 175 17.20 12.99 2.54
CA ALA A 175 16.30 12.96 1.38
C ALA A 175 16.89 12.15 0.23
N ALA A 176 18.19 12.25 -0.03
CA ALA A 176 18.88 11.50 -1.07
C ALA A 176 18.93 10.00 -0.76
N ILE A 177 19.39 9.62 0.44
CA ILE A 177 19.52 8.20 0.86
C ILE A 177 18.18 7.47 0.84
N SER A 178 17.09 8.17 1.17
CA SER A 178 15.77 7.54 1.28
C SER A 178 15.10 7.23 -0.06
N ASP A 179 15.63 7.74 -1.18
CA ASP A 179 15.11 7.51 -2.55
C ASP A 179 13.58 7.70 -2.72
N GLY A 180 13.00 8.60 -1.90
CA GLY A 180 11.56 8.90 -1.92
C GLY A 180 10.67 7.91 -1.16
N PHE A 181 11.23 6.93 -0.44
CA PHE A 181 10.48 6.02 0.42
C PHE A 181 10.32 6.60 1.84
N PRO A 182 9.09 6.82 2.32
CA PRO A 182 8.83 7.40 3.65
C PRO A 182 9.44 6.58 4.79
N VAL A 183 9.40 5.25 4.69
CA VAL A 183 9.88 4.33 5.73
C VAL A 183 11.34 4.60 6.09
N TYR A 184 12.20 4.84 5.09
CA TYR A 184 13.62 5.13 5.34
C TYR A 184 13.82 6.51 5.97
N ILE A 185 13.06 7.52 5.54
CA ILE A 185 13.13 8.86 6.12
C ILE A 185 12.79 8.79 7.62
N HIS A 186 11.69 8.12 7.96
CA HIS A 186 11.26 7.98 9.35
C HIS A 186 12.30 7.23 10.19
N ARG A 187 12.88 6.15 9.68
CA ARG A 187 13.90 5.39 10.41
C ARG A 187 15.20 6.17 10.61
N ILE A 188 15.67 6.86 9.59
CA ILE A 188 16.88 7.70 9.70
C ILE A 188 16.63 8.83 10.70
N CYS A 189 15.48 9.52 10.62
CA CYS A 189 15.14 10.60 11.55
C CYS A 189 15.00 10.08 12.99
N GLU A 190 14.35 8.93 13.18
CA GLU A 190 14.26 8.29 14.50
C GLU A 190 15.64 8.05 15.11
N LYS A 191 16.57 7.47 14.34
CA LYS A 191 17.94 7.23 14.79
C LYS A 191 18.71 8.52 15.02
N LEU A 192 18.53 9.51 14.15
CA LEU A 192 19.15 10.81 14.26
C LEU A 192 18.78 11.50 15.58
N TYR A 193 17.49 11.54 15.91
CA TYR A 193 17.04 12.17 17.14
C TYR A 193 17.41 11.34 18.38
N GLN A 194 17.51 10.01 18.26
CA GLN A 194 18.07 9.18 19.34
C GLN A 194 19.53 9.55 19.61
N THR A 195 20.36 9.68 18.57
CA THR A 195 21.77 10.08 18.72
C THR A 195 21.89 11.46 19.37
N VAL A 196 21.04 12.42 18.96
CA VAL A 196 20.99 13.77 19.56
C VAL A 196 20.53 13.72 21.02
N PHE A 197 19.54 12.89 21.34
CA PHE A 197 19.00 12.77 22.70
C PHE A 197 20.01 12.18 23.70
N TYR A 198 20.88 11.29 23.23
CA TYR A 198 21.94 10.69 24.06
C TYR A 198 23.25 11.48 24.05
N ASP A 199 23.31 12.60 23.32
CA ASP A 199 24.46 13.48 23.35
C ASP A 199 24.56 14.16 24.73
N GLU A 200 25.79 14.37 25.21
CA GLU A 200 26.03 15.06 26.48
C GLU A 200 25.82 16.57 26.33
N GLU A 201 25.96 17.10 25.11
CA GLU A 201 25.73 18.50 24.80
C GLU A 201 24.27 18.78 24.40
N ILE A 202 23.78 19.98 24.75
CA ILE A 202 22.47 20.45 24.30
C ILE A 202 22.61 20.88 22.84
N VAL A 203 21.99 20.13 21.94
CA VAL A 203 22.01 20.37 20.50
C VAL A 203 20.68 20.96 20.04
N ASP A 204 20.68 22.19 19.55
CA ASP A 204 19.50 22.84 18.94
C ASP A 204 19.44 22.64 17.41
N VAL A 205 20.60 22.43 16.77
CA VAL A 205 20.76 22.25 15.32
C VAL A 205 21.48 20.93 15.06
N VAL A 206 20.79 19.99 14.42
CA VAL A 206 21.35 18.67 14.10
C VAL A 206 22.33 18.77 12.94
N GLY A 207 23.57 18.38 13.19
CA GLY A 207 24.67 18.42 12.22
C GLY A 207 25.01 17.06 11.59
N ILE A 208 26.01 17.07 10.70
CA ILE A 208 26.43 15.90 9.93
C ILE A 208 27.01 14.77 10.80
N SER A 209 27.63 15.13 11.94
CA SER A 209 28.23 14.18 12.88
C SER A 209 27.20 13.21 13.45
N HIS A 210 26.02 13.71 13.82
CA HIS A 210 24.93 12.89 14.33
C HIS A 210 24.33 12.01 13.23
N LEU A 211 24.31 12.52 11.99
CA LEU A 211 23.79 11.77 10.85
C LEU A 211 24.63 10.54 10.51
N ASP A 212 25.95 10.63 10.53
CA ASP A 212 26.80 9.49 10.19
C ASP A 212 26.58 8.31 11.16
N THR A 213 26.48 8.58 12.46
CA THR A 213 26.12 7.57 13.47
C THR A 213 24.72 7.03 13.26
N ALA A 214 23.74 7.90 13.02
CA ALA A 214 22.35 7.51 12.79
C ALA A 214 22.17 6.62 11.55
N ILE A 215 22.91 6.88 10.47
CA ILE A 215 22.89 6.04 9.27
C ILE A 215 23.38 4.64 9.59
N VAL A 216 24.51 4.51 10.31
CA VAL A 216 25.06 3.19 10.68
C VAL A 216 24.04 2.40 11.52
N GLU A 217 23.44 3.03 12.53
CA GLU A 217 22.40 2.37 13.33
C GLU A 217 21.15 2.02 12.53
N THR A 218 20.77 2.87 11.57
CA THR A 218 19.63 2.62 10.69
C THR A 218 19.88 1.41 9.81
N ILE A 219 21.09 1.30 9.23
CA ILE A 219 21.49 0.15 8.40
C ILE A 219 21.38 -1.13 9.22
N ILE A 220 21.94 -1.16 10.44
CA ILE A 220 21.87 -2.32 11.34
C ILE A 220 20.41 -2.68 11.64
N ALA A 221 19.55 -1.69 11.90
CA ALA A 221 18.15 -1.93 12.21
C ALA A 221 17.34 -2.51 11.03
N ILE A 222 17.68 -2.11 9.80
CA ILE A 222 16.95 -2.51 8.58
C ILE A 222 17.58 -3.76 7.94
N GLU A 223 18.81 -4.11 8.30
CA GLU A 223 19.59 -5.21 7.71
C GLU A 223 18.80 -6.52 7.62
N HIS A 224 18.02 -6.88 8.65
CA HIS A 224 17.24 -8.12 8.62
C HIS A 224 16.19 -8.17 7.51
N PHE A 225 15.66 -7.01 7.11
CA PHE A 225 14.66 -6.89 6.05
C PHE A 225 15.30 -6.96 4.65
N ILE A 226 16.46 -6.31 4.47
CA ILE A 226 17.13 -6.21 3.17
C ILE A 226 18.02 -7.42 2.87
N ARG A 227 18.62 -8.03 3.90
CA ARG A 227 19.56 -9.16 3.73
C ARG A 227 18.90 -10.37 3.08
N LYS A 228 17.68 -10.74 3.50
CA LYS A 228 16.98 -11.91 2.95
C LYS A 228 16.83 -11.86 1.41
N PRO A 229 16.26 -10.81 0.81
CA PRO A 229 16.15 -10.72 -0.64
C PRO A 229 17.52 -10.55 -1.33
N TYR A 230 18.48 -9.87 -0.70
CA TYR A 230 19.85 -9.72 -1.20
C TYR A 230 20.55 -11.09 -1.33
N ASP A 231 20.64 -11.83 -0.22
CA ASP A 231 21.27 -13.15 -0.17
C ASP A 231 20.56 -14.15 -1.09
N ALA A 232 19.22 -14.12 -1.14
CA ALA A 232 18.44 -14.95 -2.04
C ALA A 232 18.76 -14.71 -3.53
N THR A 233 19.18 -13.48 -3.87
CA THR A 233 19.61 -13.13 -5.23
C THR A 233 21.01 -13.69 -5.51
N LEU A 234 21.94 -13.54 -4.56
CA LEU A 234 23.33 -14.00 -4.69
C LEU A 234 23.48 -15.53 -4.70
N LEU A 235 22.66 -16.26 -3.94
CA LEU A 235 22.73 -17.72 -3.86
C LEU A 235 22.38 -18.46 -5.17
N ARG A 236 21.85 -17.75 -6.19
CA ARG A 236 21.36 -18.35 -7.44
C ARG A 236 22.44 -18.48 -8.52
N THR A 237 23.60 -17.83 -8.38
CA THR A 237 24.67 -17.77 -9.41
C THR A 237 26.02 -17.42 -8.76
N ASP A 238 27.13 -17.42 -9.51
CA ASP A 238 28.47 -17.02 -9.03
C ASP A 238 28.46 -15.65 -8.32
N GLY A 239 28.57 -15.67 -6.98
CA GLY A 239 28.17 -14.56 -6.10
C GLY A 239 28.94 -13.25 -6.33
N GLU A 240 30.23 -13.29 -6.65
CA GLU A 240 31.07 -12.09 -6.78
C GLU A 240 30.69 -11.24 -8.01
N THR A 241 30.39 -11.88 -9.14
CA THR A 241 30.02 -11.16 -10.37
C THR A 241 28.63 -10.54 -10.24
N LEU A 242 27.70 -11.27 -9.61
CA LEU A 242 26.32 -10.82 -9.47
C LEU A 242 26.18 -9.67 -8.48
N GLU A 243 26.98 -9.63 -7.42
CA GLU A 243 27.03 -8.53 -6.46
C GLU A 243 27.34 -7.19 -7.14
N LEU A 244 28.37 -7.17 -7.99
CA LEU A 244 28.76 -5.98 -8.74
C LEU A 244 27.69 -5.53 -9.75
N VAL A 245 27.01 -6.49 -10.39
CA VAL A 245 25.88 -6.20 -11.28
C VAL A 245 24.69 -5.62 -10.49
N LEU A 246 24.44 -6.13 -9.29
CA LEU A 246 23.37 -5.62 -8.43
C LEU A 246 23.66 -4.18 -7.97
N TRP A 247 24.91 -3.87 -7.63
CA TRP A 247 25.32 -2.50 -7.32
C TRP A 247 25.17 -1.59 -8.54
N ALA A 248 25.56 -2.07 -9.72
CA ALA A 248 25.39 -1.33 -10.97
C ALA A 248 23.92 -1.04 -11.29
N LEU A 249 23.02 -1.96 -10.96
CA LEU A 249 21.58 -1.77 -11.08
C LEU A 249 21.09 -0.67 -10.13
N ALA A 250 21.59 -0.67 -8.88
CA ALA A 250 21.22 0.27 -7.82
C ALA A 250 21.84 1.67 -7.94
N ASP A 251 22.78 1.89 -8.87
CA ASP A 251 23.49 3.17 -9.07
C ASP A 251 22.56 4.36 -9.41
N HIS A 252 21.33 4.09 -9.88
CA HIS A 252 20.39 5.13 -10.29
C HIS A 252 19.03 4.95 -9.62
N SER A 253 18.32 6.05 -9.36
CA SER A 253 16.96 6.08 -8.79
C SER A 253 15.89 5.46 -9.69
N ASP A 254 16.22 5.18 -10.96
CA ASP A 254 15.26 4.68 -11.94
C ASP A 254 15.17 3.16 -11.84
N LEU A 255 13.98 2.64 -11.54
CA LEU A 255 13.75 1.20 -11.44
C LEU A 255 13.77 0.49 -12.80
N THR A 256 13.52 1.23 -13.88
CA THR A 256 13.48 0.72 -15.25
C THR A 256 14.67 1.25 -16.03
N ARG A 257 15.69 0.41 -16.19
CA ARG A 257 16.95 0.79 -16.84
C ARG A 257 17.25 -0.10 -18.03
N THR A 258 17.88 0.49 -19.04
CA THR A 258 18.36 -0.27 -20.19
C THR A 258 19.63 -1.03 -19.83
N GLN A 259 19.84 -2.20 -20.47
CA GLN A 259 21.04 -3.01 -20.26
C GLN A 259 22.34 -2.22 -20.49
N ARG A 260 22.35 -1.31 -21.48
CA ARG A 260 23.50 -0.43 -21.77
C ARG A 260 23.82 0.48 -20.57
N SER A 261 22.82 1.15 -20.00
CA SER A 261 23.02 2.03 -18.84
C SER A 261 23.53 1.27 -17.62
N ILE A 262 23.04 0.04 -17.40
CA ILE A 262 23.50 -0.82 -16.31
C ILE A 262 24.97 -1.22 -16.54
N PHE A 263 25.32 -1.62 -17.76
CA PHE A 263 26.69 -1.97 -18.12
C PHE A 263 27.66 -0.79 -17.94
N ASP A 264 27.27 0.42 -18.35
CA ASP A 264 28.09 1.62 -18.14
C ASP A 264 28.36 1.88 -16.64
N SER A 265 27.36 1.60 -15.79
CA SER A 265 27.49 1.75 -14.33
C SER A 265 28.39 0.66 -13.75
N TYR A 266 28.25 -0.57 -14.24
CA TYR A 266 29.09 -1.70 -13.88
C TYR A 266 30.56 -1.47 -14.23
N SER A 267 30.87 -0.98 -15.43
CA SER A 267 32.24 -0.65 -15.84
C SER A 267 32.86 0.41 -14.94
N LYS A 268 32.11 1.46 -14.56
CA LYS A 268 32.60 2.49 -13.62
C LYS A 268 32.90 1.94 -12.23
N ILE A 269 32.07 1.00 -11.74
CA ILE A 269 32.29 0.35 -10.45
C ILE A 269 33.56 -0.50 -10.50
N LEU A 270 33.76 -1.27 -11.57
CA LEU A 270 34.98 -2.07 -11.78
C LEU A 270 36.24 -1.20 -11.86
N GLU A 271 36.19 -0.08 -12.57
CA GLU A 271 37.29 0.89 -12.63
C GLU A 271 37.66 1.40 -11.24
N ARG A 272 36.66 1.73 -10.42
CA ARG A 272 36.89 2.17 -9.02
C ARG A 272 37.47 1.07 -8.14
N LEU A 273 37.08 -0.18 -8.37
CA LEU A 273 37.56 -1.34 -7.60
C LEU A 273 38.85 -1.95 -8.17
N SER A 274 39.39 -1.43 -9.27
CA SER A 274 40.59 -1.94 -9.95
C SER A 274 40.48 -3.43 -10.38
N LEU A 275 39.28 -3.87 -10.77
CA LEU A 275 38.99 -5.24 -11.20
C LEU A 275 38.90 -5.36 -12.74
N PRO A 276 39.27 -6.52 -13.34
CA PRO A 276 39.19 -6.70 -14.79
C PRO A 276 37.74 -6.76 -15.28
N VAL A 277 37.46 -6.10 -16.40
CA VAL A 277 36.12 -6.09 -17.02
C VAL A 277 35.85 -7.45 -17.68
N LEU A 278 34.73 -8.07 -17.31
CA LEU A 278 34.20 -9.22 -18.03
C LEU A 278 33.73 -8.73 -19.41
N THR A 279 34.40 -9.20 -20.47
CA THR A 279 33.99 -8.96 -21.85
C THR A 279 32.61 -9.55 -22.14
N GLN A 280 31.81 -8.84 -22.93
CA GLN A 280 30.47 -9.22 -23.40
C GLN A 280 30.38 -10.63 -23.98
#